data_AF-A0A822AKZ5-F1
#
_entry.id   AF-A0A822AKZ5-F1
#
_cell.length_a   1.000
_cell.length_b   1.000
_cell.length_c   1.000
_cell.angle_alpha   90.00
_cell.angle_beta   90.00
_cell.angle_gamma   90.00
#
_symmetry.space_group_name_H-M   'P 1'
#
loop_
_entity.id
_entity.type
_entity.pdbx_description
1 polymer ?
#
loop_
_entity_poly.entity_id
_entity_poly.type
_entity_poly.pdbx_seq_one_letter_code
_entity_poly.pdbx_strand_id
1 'polypeptide(L)'
;CRQRRWWNAYILFYEKISNDESNPDNSLVNALTQLQLYDQTQRMPLSVQRSVRKQNIKFLHNRIHFSPEYFHFMKRLIQSNIQIIIGFHQQQHGDKTPVTNTIETIEELALVSVQIATKFLFSVGWRTKKALRGPAIDWTELIVHCIRWSRKARYYLAEEVLFKYPTRF
;
A
#
# COMPACT_ATOMS: atom_id res chain seq x y z
N CYS A 1 -0.43 25.11 -44.72
CA CYS A 1 -0.57 23.64 -44.89
C CYS A 1 -1.46 23.08 -43.79
N ARG A 2 -2.63 22.53 -44.13
CA ARG A 2 -3.67 22.13 -43.17
C ARG A 2 -3.34 20.72 -42.66
N GLN A 3 -2.89 20.63 -41.40
CA GLN A 3 -2.54 19.36 -40.75
C GLN A 3 -3.78 18.45 -40.66
N ARG A 4 -3.74 17.31 -41.35
CA ARG A 4 -4.79 16.28 -41.24
C ARG A 4 -4.70 15.63 -39.86
N ARG A 5 -5.81 15.63 -39.10
CA ARG A 5 -5.95 14.84 -37.89
C ARG A 5 -6.07 13.36 -38.28
N TRP A 6 -5.31 12.52 -37.59
CA TRP A 6 -5.18 11.07 -37.80
C TRP A 6 -6.24 10.26 -37.04
N TRP A 7 -7.22 10.95 -36.48
CA TRP A 7 -8.37 10.36 -35.80
C TRP A 7 -9.63 10.67 -36.59
N ASN A 8 -10.38 9.63 -36.93
CA ASN A 8 -11.71 9.73 -37.51
C ASN A 8 -12.71 9.02 -36.59
N ALA A 9 -13.94 9.54 -36.53
CA ALA A 9 -15.01 8.84 -35.82
C ALA A 9 -15.33 7.54 -36.55
N TYR A 10 -15.41 6.44 -35.78
CA TYR A 10 -15.77 5.12 -36.30
C TYR A 10 -17.26 4.81 -36.11
N ILE A 11 -17.90 5.41 -35.09
CA ILE A 11 -19.31 5.20 -34.75
C ILE A 11 -19.96 6.55 -34.48
N LEU A 12 -21.16 6.72 -35.01
CA LEU A 12 -22.03 7.87 -34.77
C LEU A 12 -23.34 7.38 -34.16
N PHE A 13 -23.72 7.97 -33.02
CA PHE A 13 -24.99 7.71 -32.38
C PHE A 13 -25.98 8.80 -32.81
N TYR A 14 -27.09 8.38 -33.41
CA TYR A 14 -28.19 9.26 -33.77
C TYR A 14 -29.43 8.87 -32.99
N GLU A 15 -30.12 9.87 -32.46
CA GLU A 15 -31.42 9.70 -31.80
C GLU A 15 -32.48 10.42 -32.64
N LYS A 16 -33.64 9.77 -32.81
CA LYS A 16 -34.75 10.34 -33.56
C LYS A 16 -35.47 11.35 -32.69
N ILE A 17 -35.44 12.62 -33.07
CA ILE A 17 -36.26 13.66 -32.44
C ILE A 17 -37.72 13.39 -32.84
N SER A 18 -38.56 13.04 -31.87
CA SER A 18 -40.01 12.95 -32.06
C SER A 18 -40.62 14.33 -32.26
N ASN A 19 -41.52 14.48 -33.24
CA ASN A 19 -42.21 15.74 -33.56
C ASN A 19 -43.09 16.29 -32.41
N ASP A 20 -43.28 15.55 -31.32
CA ASP A 20 -43.99 16.02 -30.12
C ASP A 20 -43.17 16.98 -29.23
N GLU A 21 -41.84 17.07 -29.43
CA GLU A 21 -40.97 17.96 -28.66
C GLU A 21 -40.98 19.42 -29.14
N SER A 22 -41.60 19.72 -30.30
CA SER A 22 -41.77 21.10 -30.77
C SER A 22 -42.88 21.87 -30.02
N ASN A 23 -43.61 21.18 -29.14
CA ASN A 23 -44.61 21.82 -28.28
C ASN A 23 -43.96 22.14 -26.92
N PRO A 24 -43.76 23.43 -26.56
CA PRO A 24 -43.02 23.82 -25.36
C PRO A 24 -43.62 23.27 -24.05
N ASP A 25 -44.93 23.02 -24.02
CA ASP A 25 -45.62 22.45 -22.87
C ASP A 25 -45.28 20.96 -22.65
N ASN A 26 -45.03 20.19 -23.73
CA ASN A 26 -44.59 18.80 -23.63
C ASN A 26 -43.12 18.69 -23.16
N SER A 27 -42.29 19.69 -23.48
CA SER A 27 -40.88 19.71 -23.04
C SER A 27 -40.75 19.82 -21.52
N LEU A 28 -41.57 20.66 -20.88
CA LEU A 28 -41.59 20.80 -19.42
C LEU A 28 -42.12 19.54 -18.74
N VAL A 29 -43.15 18.91 -19.30
CA VAL A 29 -43.70 17.64 -18.78
C VAL A 29 -42.67 16.51 -18.93
N ASN A 30 -41.95 16.44 -20.05
CA ASN A 30 -40.86 15.49 -20.25
C ASN A 30 -39.71 15.73 -19.27
N ALA A 31 -39.31 16.99 -19.05
CA ALA A 31 -38.27 17.35 -18.07
C ALA A 31 -38.68 16.99 -16.64
N LEU A 32 -39.92 17.27 -16.24
CA LEU A 32 -40.45 16.90 -14.92
C LEU A 32 -40.54 15.38 -14.75
N THR A 33 -40.95 14.65 -15.79
CA THR A 33 -41.00 13.19 -15.79
C THR A 33 -39.60 12.60 -15.70
N GLN A 34 -38.62 13.15 -16.43
CA GLN A 34 -37.22 12.77 -16.32
C GLN A 34 -36.65 13.05 -14.93
N LEU A 35 -37.01 14.17 -14.29
CA LEU A 35 -36.61 14.50 -12.92
C LEU A 35 -37.26 13.56 -11.87
N GLN A 36 -38.54 13.22 -12.04
CA GLN A 36 -39.23 12.25 -11.18
C GLN A 36 -38.65 10.84 -11.32
N LEU A 37 -38.33 10.43 -12.55
CA LEU A 37 -37.63 9.17 -12.83
C LEU A 37 -36.20 9.20 -12.28
N TYR A 38 -35.52 10.35 -12.33
CA TYR A 38 -34.17 10.52 -11.78
C TYR A 38 -34.13 10.25 -10.26
N ASP A 39 -35.11 10.73 -9.50
CA ASP A 39 -35.18 10.50 -8.04
C ASP A 39 -35.50 9.02 -7.69
N GLN A 40 -36.25 8.32 -8.54
CA GLN A 40 -36.60 6.90 -8.31
C GLN A 40 -35.57 5.90 -8.85
N THR A 41 -34.78 6.24 -9.88
CA THR A 41 -33.93 5.26 -10.60
C THR A 41 -32.43 5.44 -10.39
N GLN A 42 -31.95 6.55 -9.83
CA GLN A 42 -30.50 6.82 -9.65
C GLN A 42 -29.88 6.28 -8.36
N ARG A 43 -30.68 5.73 -7.43
CA ARG A 43 -30.08 5.08 -6.25
C ARG A 43 -29.46 3.76 -6.70
N MET A 44 -28.13 3.71 -6.68
CA MET A 44 -27.34 2.50 -6.93
C MET A 44 -28.01 1.30 -6.23
N PRO A 45 -28.43 0.26 -6.97
CA PRO A 45 -29.09 -0.89 -6.38
C PRO A 45 -28.24 -1.48 -5.25
N LEU A 46 -28.87 -1.96 -4.17
CA LEU A 46 -28.16 -2.39 -2.96
C LEU A 46 -27.06 -3.44 -3.22
N SER A 47 -27.28 -4.33 -4.19
CA SER A 47 -26.27 -5.32 -4.62
C SER A 47 -25.03 -4.65 -5.23
N VAL A 48 -25.23 -3.69 -6.13
CA VAL A 48 -24.17 -2.88 -6.75
C VAL A 48 -23.48 -2.02 -5.68
N GLN A 49 -24.24 -1.39 -4.80
CA GLN A 49 -23.70 -0.58 -3.70
C GLN A 49 -22.80 -1.39 -2.77
N ARG A 50 -23.23 -2.59 -2.38
CA ARG A 50 -22.41 -3.51 -1.58
C ARG A 50 -21.14 -3.93 -2.32
N SER A 51 -21.24 -4.24 -3.61
CA SER A 51 -20.10 -4.61 -4.44
C SER A 51 -19.08 -3.47 -4.54
N VAL A 52 -19.54 -2.27 -4.90
CA VAL A 52 -18.72 -1.05 -5.01
C VAL A 52 -18.09 -0.71 -3.66
N ARG A 53 -18.85 -0.77 -2.56
CA ARG A 53 -18.29 -0.54 -1.21
C ARG A 53 -17.19 -1.54 -0.88
N LYS A 54 -17.39 -2.83 -1.17
CA LYS A 54 -16.36 -3.87 -0.97
C LYS A 54 -15.12 -3.61 -1.80
N GLN A 55 -15.28 -3.20 -3.07
CA GLN A 55 -14.16 -2.86 -3.94
C GLN A 55 -13.43 -1.60 -3.45
N ASN A 56 -14.15 -0.56 -3.02
CA ASN A 56 -13.57 0.66 -2.48
C ASN A 56 -12.79 0.42 -1.20
N ILE A 57 -13.29 -0.44 -0.30
CA ILE A 57 -12.55 -0.83 0.92
C ILE A 57 -11.24 -1.53 0.54
N LYS A 58 -11.29 -2.49 -0.41
CA LYS A 58 -10.07 -3.16 -0.90
C LYS A 58 -9.11 -2.20 -1.57
N PHE A 59 -9.62 -1.26 -2.37
CA PHE A 59 -8.82 -0.23 -3.03
C PHE A 59 -8.14 0.67 -1.99
N LEU A 60 -8.89 1.13 -0.98
CA LEU A 60 -8.36 1.96 0.09
C LEU A 60 -7.27 1.22 0.89
N HIS A 61 -7.53 -0.03 1.25
CA HIS A 61 -6.55 -0.89 1.92
C HIS A 61 -5.25 -1.02 1.09
N ASN A 62 -5.38 -1.29 -0.21
CA ASN A 62 -4.22 -1.34 -1.09
C ASN A 62 -3.51 0.02 -1.18
N ARG A 63 -4.27 1.12 -1.23
CA ARG A 63 -3.70 2.48 -1.28
C ARG A 63 -2.90 2.82 -0.03
N ILE A 64 -3.32 2.38 1.15
CA ILE A 64 -2.63 2.63 2.42
C ILE A 64 -1.22 2.03 2.41
N HIS A 65 -1.03 0.84 1.82
CA HIS A 65 0.31 0.24 1.68
C HIS A 65 1.27 1.09 0.82
N PHE A 66 0.76 2.00 0.00
CA PHE A 66 1.54 2.90 -0.85
C PHE A 66 1.57 4.34 -0.35
N SER A 67 1.10 4.60 0.88
CA SER A 67 1.19 5.94 1.48
C SER A 67 2.58 6.17 2.09
N PRO A 68 3.14 7.38 1.97
CA PRO A 68 4.45 7.69 2.54
C PRO A 68 4.46 7.53 4.06
N GLU A 69 3.34 7.77 4.74
CA GLU A 69 3.19 7.61 6.19
C GLU A 69 3.43 6.16 6.62
N TYR A 70 2.97 5.17 5.83
CA TYR A 70 3.22 3.76 6.12
C TYR A 70 4.70 3.41 6.05
N PHE A 71 5.43 3.93 5.06
CA PHE A 71 6.88 3.75 4.95
C PHE A 71 7.63 4.40 6.11
N HIS A 72 7.23 5.61 6.50
CA HIS A 72 7.81 6.29 7.67
C HIS A 72 7.52 5.54 8.97
N PHE A 73 6.30 5.04 9.15
CA PHE A 73 5.94 4.21 10.29
C PHE A 73 6.82 2.97 10.37
N MET A 74 6.99 2.24 9.26
CA MET A 74 7.84 1.05 9.21
C MET A 74 9.31 1.38 9.53
N LYS A 75 9.86 2.45 8.96
CA LYS A 75 11.23 2.90 9.29
C LYS A 75 11.36 3.22 10.77
N ARG A 76 10.44 4.02 11.33
CA ARG A 76 10.48 4.46 12.73
C ARG A 76 10.33 3.29 13.69
N LEU A 77 9.44 2.34 13.40
CA LEU A 77 9.25 1.13 14.19
C LEU A 77 10.56 0.33 14.30
N ILE A 78 11.20 0.06 13.16
CA ILE A 78 12.46 -0.69 13.11
C ILE A 78 13.59 0.09 13.79
N GLN A 79 13.68 1.40 13.55
CA GLN A 79 14.67 2.29 14.17
C GLN A 79 14.55 2.28 15.70
N SER A 80 13.35 2.40 16.26
CA SER A 80 13.13 2.35 17.70
C SER A 80 13.64 1.03 18.30
N ASN A 81 13.34 -0.10 17.64
CA ASN A 81 13.81 -1.40 18.09
C ASN A 81 15.34 -1.52 18.02
N ILE A 82 15.97 -0.97 16.96
CA ILE A 82 17.43 -0.94 16.82
C ILE A 82 18.08 -0.15 17.97
N GLN A 83 17.51 0.99 18.36
CA GLN A 83 18.06 1.79 19.46
C GLN A 83 18.07 1.01 20.79
N ILE A 84 17.04 0.21 21.04
CA ILE A 84 16.99 -0.67 22.23
C ILE A 84 18.10 -1.73 22.16
N ILE A 85 18.27 -2.38 21.01
CA ILE A 85 19.30 -3.42 20.80
C ILE A 85 20.70 -2.83 20.96
N ILE A 86 20.99 -1.67 20.34
CA ILE A 86 22.28 -1.00 20.45
C ILE A 86 22.55 -0.57 21.89
N GLY A 87 21.55 0.04 22.55
CA GLY A 87 21.67 0.47 23.94
C GLY A 87 22.01 -0.68 24.89
N PHE A 88 21.40 -1.84 24.70
CA PHE A 88 21.71 -3.05 25.47
C PHE A 88 23.16 -3.51 25.27
N HIS A 89 23.63 -3.60 24.02
CA HIS A 89 25.00 -4.03 23.74
C HIS A 89 26.06 -3.02 24.19
N GLN A 90 25.77 -1.72 24.17
CA GLN A 90 26.64 -0.69 24.73
C GLN A 90 26.75 -0.79 26.25
N GLN A 91 25.67 -1.14 26.94
CA GLN A 91 25.65 -1.30 28.40
C GLN A 91 26.41 -2.54 28.89
N GLN A 92 26.53 -3.60 28.08
CA GLN A 92 27.33 -4.78 28.43
C GLN A 92 28.84 -4.49 28.54
N HIS A 93 29.33 -3.38 27.98
CA HIS A 93 30.73 -2.97 28.15
C HIS A 93 31.01 -2.33 29.52
N GLY A 94 29.98 -2.05 30.32
CA GLY A 94 30.11 -1.72 31.75
C GLY A 94 29.95 -2.96 32.62
N ASP A 95 30.57 -2.94 33.80
CA ASP A 95 30.77 -4.03 34.79
C ASP A 95 29.51 -4.72 35.37
N LYS A 96 28.37 -4.67 34.68
CA LYS A 96 27.11 -5.30 35.08
C LYS A 96 26.86 -6.51 34.20
N THR A 97 27.01 -7.71 34.77
CA THR A 97 26.62 -8.96 34.11
C THR A 97 25.11 -8.91 33.79
N PRO A 98 24.73 -8.95 32.50
CA PRO A 98 23.34 -8.97 32.10
C PRO A 98 22.68 -10.30 32.52
N VAL A 99 21.45 -10.22 33.01
CA VAL A 99 20.62 -11.38 33.34
C VAL A 99 20.35 -12.19 32.07
N THR A 100 20.41 -13.51 32.11
CA THR A 100 20.18 -14.38 30.94
C THR A 100 18.85 -14.09 30.21
N ASN A 101 17.79 -13.80 30.95
CA ASN A 101 16.47 -13.49 30.40
C ASN A 101 16.44 -12.17 29.60
N THR A 102 17.30 -11.20 29.89
CA THR A 102 17.37 -9.94 29.12
C THR A 102 18.13 -10.13 27.81
N ILE A 103 19.05 -11.08 27.72
CA ILE A 103 19.76 -11.41 26.47
C ILE A 103 18.79 -12.07 25.48
N GLU A 104 17.99 -13.04 25.95
CA GLU A 104 17.03 -13.76 25.10
C GLU A 104 15.97 -12.83 24.51
N THR A 105 15.41 -11.93 25.33
CA THR A 105 14.40 -10.96 24.88
C THR A 105 14.94 -9.98 23.84
N ILE A 106 16.21 -9.56 23.95
CA ILE A 106 16.86 -8.70 22.96
C ILE A 106 17.14 -9.47 21.66
N GLU A 107 17.54 -10.74 21.74
CA GLU A 107 17.68 -11.58 20.55
C GLU A 107 16.35 -11.77 19.81
N GLU A 108 15.26 -11.98 20.55
CA GLU A 108 13.91 -12.11 19.99
C GLU A 108 13.45 -10.80 19.35
N LEU A 109 13.68 -9.66 20.01
CA LEU A 109 13.36 -8.35 19.46
C LEU A 109 14.09 -8.10 18.14
N ALA A 110 15.37 -8.47 18.06
CA ALA A 110 16.15 -8.38 16.83
C ALA A 110 15.59 -9.30 15.73
N LEU A 111 15.23 -10.54 16.06
CA LEU A 111 14.62 -11.49 15.13
C LEU A 111 13.29 -10.96 14.57
N VAL A 112 12.37 -10.53 15.44
CA VAL A 112 11.05 -10.01 15.03
C VAL A 112 11.21 -8.73 14.19
N SER A 113 12.17 -7.86 14.53
CA SER A 113 12.45 -6.66 13.76
C SER A 113 12.90 -6.99 12.34
N VAL A 114 13.78 -7.98 12.17
CA VAL A 114 14.22 -8.45 10.83
C VAL A 114 13.07 -9.13 10.08
N GLN A 115 12.24 -9.93 10.76
CA GLN A 115 11.06 -10.54 10.15
C GLN A 115 10.07 -9.50 9.60
N ILE A 116 9.77 -8.47 10.37
CA ILE A 116 8.87 -7.39 9.93
C ILE A 116 9.52 -6.63 8.78
N ALA A 117 10.79 -6.24 8.90
CA ALA A 117 11.52 -5.51 7.87
C ALA A 117 11.57 -6.26 6.54
N THR A 118 11.96 -7.55 6.57
CA THR A 118 12.06 -8.38 5.37
C THR A 118 10.69 -8.65 4.75
N LYS A 119 9.67 -8.99 5.55
CA LYS A 119 8.28 -9.14 5.06
C LYS A 119 7.81 -7.86 4.37
N PHE A 120 8.01 -6.70 5.00
CA PHE A 120 7.64 -5.41 4.43
C PHE A 120 8.40 -5.11 3.12
N LEU A 121 9.73 -5.26 3.11
CA LEU A 121 10.56 -4.91 1.95
C LEU A 121 10.25 -5.77 0.74
N PHE A 122 10.11 -7.08 0.90
CA PHE A 122 9.85 -7.96 -0.23
C PHE A 122 8.38 -7.97 -0.70
N SER A 123 7.43 -7.65 0.20
CA SER A 123 6.00 -7.58 -0.17
C SER A 123 5.64 -6.25 -0.80
N VAL A 124 6.15 -5.14 -0.26
CA VAL A 124 5.76 -3.77 -0.65
C VAL A 124 6.99 -2.94 -0.99
N GLY A 125 7.99 -2.88 -0.10
CA GLY A 125 9.10 -1.93 -0.18
C GLY A 125 9.80 -1.89 -1.54
N TRP A 126 10.40 -2.99 -2.00
CA TRP A 126 11.14 -3.03 -3.27
C TRP A 126 10.26 -3.05 -4.51
N ARG A 127 8.97 -3.32 -4.38
CA ARG A 127 8.00 -3.24 -5.49
C ARG A 127 7.50 -1.82 -5.74
N THR A 128 7.90 -0.85 -4.92
CA THR A 128 7.47 0.55 -5.04
C THR A 128 8.52 1.47 -5.65
N LYS A 129 8.03 2.61 -6.17
CA LYS A 129 8.87 3.65 -6.75
C LYS A 129 9.85 4.22 -5.72
N LYS A 130 11.06 4.56 -6.17
CA LYS A 130 12.12 5.17 -5.35
C LYS A 130 11.65 6.41 -4.58
N ALA A 131 10.78 7.22 -5.18
CA ALA A 131 10.22 8.42 -4.56
C ALA A 131 9.44 8.13 -3.27
N LEU A 132 8.82 6.95 -3.15
CA LEU A 132 8.03 6.57 -1.99
C LEU A 132 8.89 5.88 -0.92
N ARG A 133 9.73 4.91 -1.34
CA ARG A 133 10.54 4.11 -0.42
C ARG A 133 11.83 4.78 0.06
N GLY A 134 12.30 5.78 -0.65
CA GLY A 134 13.62 6.39 -0.46
C GLY A 134 14.77 5.53 -0.99
N PRO A 135 16.02 5.88 -0.65
CA PRO A 135 17.20 5.11 -1.01
C PRO A 135 17.11 3.67 -0.47
N ALA A 136 17.58 2.70 -1.26
CA ALA A 136 17.64 1.30 -0.81
C ALA A 136 18.65 1.12 0.33
N ILE A 137 19.72 1.93 0.33
CA ILE A 137 20.79 1.89 1.32
C ILE A 137 20.27 2.10 2.74
N ASP A 138 19.35 3.04 2.95
CA ASP A 138 18.74 3.29 4.26
C ASP A 138 18.11 2.02 4.86
N TRP A 139 17.43 1.23 4.03
CA TRP A 139 16.75 0.02 4.48
C TRP A 139 17.75 -1.10 4.79
N THR A 140 18.79 -1.22 3.97
CA THR A 140 19.85 -2.20 4.21
C THR A 140 20.65 -1.86 5.46
N GLU A 141 20.95 -0.57 5.71
CA GLU A 141 21.64 -0.14 6.93
C GLU A 141 20.84 -0.47 8.18
N LEU A 142 19.53 -0.24 8.17
CA LEU A 142 18.66 -0.62 9.30
C LEU A 142 18.72 -2.12 9.58
N ILE A 143 18.60 -2.96 8.55
CA ILE A 143 18.64 -4.42 8.72
C ILE A 143 20.03 -4.88 9.20
N VAL A 144 21.11 -4.30 8.66
CA VAL A 144 22.49 -4.60 9.06
C VAL A 144 22.68 -4.38 10.56
N HIS A 145 22.12 -3.31 11.12
CA HIS A 145 22.18 -3.07 12.57
C HIS A 145 21.48 -4.18 13.37
N CYS A 146 20.32 -4.68 12.94
CA CYS A 146 19.64 -5.78 13.64
C CYS A 146 20.42 -7.10 13.57
N ILE A 147 20.98 -7.45 12.41
CA ILE A 147 21.68 -8.73 12.21
C ILE A 147 23.11 -8.74 12.74
N ARG A 148 23.72 -7.57 12.96
CA ARG A 148 25.06 -7.47 13.56
C ARG A 148 25.10 -8.12 14.93
N TRP A 149 24.05 -7.91 15.72
CA TRP A 149 23.98 -8.25 17.13
C TRP A 149 23.24 -9.57 17.44
N SER A 150 22.45 -10.12 16.50
CA SER A 150 21.66 -11.35 16.72
C SER A 150 22.04 -12.47 15.76
N ARG A 151 22.44 -13.62 16.33
CA ARG A 151 22.71 -14.85 15.55
C ARG A 151 21.41 -15.41 14.95
N LYS A 152 20.32 -15.43 15.72
CA LYS A 152 19.00 -15.89 15.26
C LYS A 152 18.51 -15.08 14.06
N ALA A 153 18.69 -13.76 14.10
CA ALA A 153 18.30 -12.87 13.01
C ALA A 153 19.10 -13.15 11.72
N ARG A 154 20.41 -13.40 11.83
CA ARG A 154 21.26 -13.81 10.69
C ARG A 154 20.80 -15.13 10.07
N TYR A 155 20.56 -16.13 10.92
CA TYR A 155 20.11 -17.45 10.49
C TYR A 155 18.78 -17.35 9.74
N TYR A 156 17.81 -16.63 10.31
CA TYR A 156 16.52 -16.38 9.65
C TYR A 156 16.68 -15.67 8.30
N LEU A 157 17.52 -14.63 8.22
CA LEU A 157 17.72 -13.91 6.97
C LEU A 157 18.33 -14.82 5.88
N ALA A 158 19.31 -15.65 6.24
CA ALA A 158 19.93 -16.57 5.30
C ALA A 158 18.95 -17.64 4.82
N GLU A 159 18.39 -18.41 5.75
CA GLU A 159 17.59 -19.59 5.42
C GLU A 159 16.23 -19.21 4.85
N GLU A 160 15.45 -18.41 5.59
CA GLU A 160 14.03 -18.18 5.29
C GLU A 160 13.78 -17.10 4.26
N VAL A 161 14.74 -16.20 4.05
CA VAL A 161 14.55 -15.02 3.20
C VAL A 161 15.37 -15.10 1.91
N LEU A 162 16.67 -15.43 2.01
CA LEU A 162 17.57 -15.47 0.86
C LEU A 162 17.52 -16.83 0.13
N PHE A 163 17.72 -17.93 0.84
CA PHE A 163 17.90 -19.24 0.20
C PHE A 163 16.61 -20.03 -0.03
N LYS A 164 15.55 -19.79 0.75
CA LYS A 164 14.24 -20.46 0.58
C LYS A 164 13.53 -20.14 -0.73
N TYR A 165 13.82 -18.99 -1.34
CA TYR A 165 13.15 -18.56 -2.58
C TYR A 165 14.18 -18.14 -3.65
N PRO A 166 14.85 -19.10 -4.31
CA PRO A 166 15.92 -18.81 -5.28
C PRO A 166 15.47 -17.97 -6.47
N THR A 167 14.18 -18.02 -6.83
CA THR A 167 13.59 -17.31 -7.98
C THR A 167 13.09 -15.90 -7.63
N ARG A 168 13.29 -15.44 -6.39
CA ARG A 168 12.78 -14.13 -5.92
C ARG A 168 13.69 -12.95 -6.29
N PHE A 169 14.94 -13.24 -6.61
CA PHE A 169 15.99 -12.26 -6.94
C PHE A 169 16.24 -12.21 -8.45
#